data_AF-A0A2S6EXC2-F1
#
_entry.id   AF-A0A2S6EXC2-F1
#
_cell.length_a   1.000
_cell.length_b   1.000
_cell.length_c   1.000
_cell.angle_alpha   90.00
_cell.angle_beta   90.00
_cell.angle_gamma   90.00
#
_symmetry.space_group_name_H-M   'P 1'
#
loop_
_entity.id
_entity.type
_entity.pdbx_description
1 polymer ?
#
loop_
_entity_poly.entity_id
_entity_poly.type
_entity_poly.pdbx_seq_one_letter_code
_entity_poly.pdbx_strand_id
1 'polypeptide(L)'
;MKVLFDKTARNNSGSGITSSSKNNEICTSSICMKSKLPSEVVAEHLHGLQSTMVDRRNPDLPDSKPLMKAAKAHAILKTGTEIDMLTATGISEDDLPSAKGAISLTSPEELTLKATWKNKNQERGGSGRDASVFGGLGVLIISPDMKVMNIPKMNALAVPASFLAKYGAELIPLEQPFTLDAVDKSSLENLYLVEYQWDADYIQDYVMNVRGGGGLFVETHPFPHVFTPLSPECRGALILGFERKDGAFDFAAFEIPFGYTMKIASNVIHGDSFFVGPYAIALTETELADSVLLKQDTSQRDIQRVAQIPTKAFAVFLFEEVRLANQINRKMMADKAHHEGFSGKRLGFFKESSPKAPTEVRTSYPGSNQKFL
;
A
#
# COMPACT_ATOMS: atom_id res chain seq x y z
N MET A 1 6.36 36.42 27.84
CA MET A 1 6.19 36.48 29.31
C MET A 1 6.40 35.07 29.85
N LYS A 2 7.34 34.88 30.78
CA LYS A 2 7.51 33.64 31.55
C LYS A 2 6.77 33.78 32.90
N VAL A 3 6.67 32.66 33.64
CA VAL A 3 6.22 32.53 35.04
C VAL A 3 4.72 32.22 35.21
N LEU A 4 4.42 31.37 36.20
CA LEU A 4 3.18 30.65 36.52
C LEU A 4 2.91 29.47 35.56
N PHE A 5 2.90 28.20 35.98
CA PHE A 5 2.72 27.64 37.31
C PHE A 5 3.82 26.64 37.71
N ASP A 6 4.21 26.68 38.98
CA ASP A 6 4.94 25.60 39.67
C ASP A 6 4.51 25.63 41.15
N LYS A 7 4.54 24.46 41.82
CA LYS A 7 4.09 24.16 43.21
C LYS A 7 2.59 23.99 43.50
N THR A 8 2.09 22.78 43.24
CA THR A 8 1.43 21.88 44.23
C THR A 8 1.28 20.49 43.57
N ALA A 9 1.56 19.35 44.20
CA ALA A 9 1.91 19.06 45.59
C ALA A 9 2.90 17.87 45.69
N ARG A 10 3.63 17.77 46.81
CA ARG A 10 4.27 16.52 47.26
C ARG A 10 3.32 15.77 48.20
N ASN A 11 3.59 14.47 48.36
CA ASN A 11 2.99 13.53 49.31
C ASN A 11 1.65 12.90 48.90
N ASN A 12 1.75 11.76 48.19
CA ASN A 12 1.14 10.53 48.68
C ASN A 12 1.98 9.33 48.27
N SER A 13 2.62 8.70 49.24
CA SER A 13 3.49 7.54 49.07
C SER A 13 2.75 6.26 49.45
N GLY A 14 2.69 5.30 48.52
CA GLY A 14 2.37 3.90 48.82
C GLY A 14 0.90 3.50 48.64
N SER A 15 0.58 2.92 47.48
CA SER A 15 -0.46 1.90 47.33
C SER A 15 -0.32 1.19 45.98
N GLY A 16 0.29 -0.01 46.00
CA GLY A 16 0.10 -1.04 44.97
C GLY A 16 0.49 -0.71 43.53
N ILE A 17 1.78 -0.83 43.19
CA ILE A 17 2.13 -1.38 41.86
C ILE A 17 1.80 -2.88 41.93
N THR A 18 0.54 -3.22 41.68
CA THR A 18 0.17 -4.61 41.41
C THR A 18 0.66 -4.96 40.01
N SER A 19 1.65 -5.85 39.93
CA SER A 19 2.14 -6.42 38.67
C SER A 19 1.05 -7.30 38.03
N SER A 20 0.10 -6.66 37.34
CA SER A 20 -0.92 -7.32 36.53
C SER A 20 -0.39 -7.53 35.12
N SER A 21 0.29 -8.65 34.89
CA SER A 21 0.89 -9.05 33.62
C SER A 21 -0.15 -9.50 32.57
N LYS A 22 -1.23 -8.73 32.36
CA LYS A 22 -2.40 -9.19 31.58
C LYS A 22 -3.08 -8.22 30.62
N ASN A 23 -2.71 -6.95 30.54
CA ASN A 23 -3.30 -6.03 29.55
C ASN A 23 -2.23 -5.55 28.55
N ASN A 24 -2.04 -6.31 27.46
CA ASN A 24 -1.36 -5.83 26.25
C ASN A 24 -2.29 -4.88 25.48
N GLU A 25 -2.68 -3.77 26.10
CA GLU A 25 -3.60 -2.79 25.55
C GLU A 25 -2.96 -1.39 25.58
N ILE A 26 -3.14 -0.66 24.49
CA ILE A 26 -2.71 0.72 24.32
C ILE A 26 -4.00 1.55 24.34
N CYS A 27 -4.12 2.44 25.33
CA CYS A 27 -5.33 3.22 25.56
C CYS A 27 -5.05 4.71 25.55
N THR A 28 -6.02 5.49 25.04
CA THR A 28 -6.15 6.94 25.28
C THR A 28 -7.17 7.17 26.41
N SER A 29 -7.67 8.40 26.55
CA SER A 29 -8.76 8.73 27.48
C SER A 29 -10.13 8.12 27.12
N SER A 30 -10.31 7.64 25.88
CA SER A 30 -11.62 7.23 25.36
C SER A 30 -11.62 5.90 24.60
N ILE A 31 -10.47 5.45 24.08
CA ILE A 31 -10.36 4.28 23.19
C ILE A 31 -9.15 3.42 23.55
N CYS A 32 -9.24 2.11 23.29
CA CYS A 32 -8.16 1.14 23.50
C CYS A 32 -7.99 0.23 22.28
N MET A 33 -6.74 -0.10 21.93
CA MET A 33 -6.39 -1.13 20.96
C MET A 33 -5.49 -2.20 21.59
N LYS A 34 -5.51 -3.42 21.07
CA LYS A 34 -4.61 -4.50 21.51
C LYS A 34 -3.20 -4.27 21.00
N SER A 35 -2.20 -4.92 21.60
CA SER A 35 -0.81 -4.89 21.14
C SER A 35 -0.20 -6.29 21.04
N LYS A 36 0.54 -6.54 19.96
CA LYS A 36 1.52 -7.63 19.86
C LYS A 36 2.90 -7.25 20.37
N LEU A 37 3.19 -5.95 20.51
CA LEU A 37 4.50 -5.44 20.90
C LEU A 37 4.79 -5.74 22.39
N PRO A 38 6.05 -6.02 22.76
CA PRO A 38 6.48 -6.07 24.16
C PRO A 38 6.14 -4.79 24.93
N SER A 39 5.90 -4.90 26.23
CA SER A 39 5.45 -3.76 27.06
C SER A 39 6.46 -2.61 27.10
N GLU A 40 7.75 -2.94 27.01
CA GLU A 40 8.87 -2.01 26.97
C GLU A 40 8.85 -1.18 25.67
N VAL A 41 8.63 -1.85 24.53
CA VAL A 41 8.49 -1.20 23.21
C VAL A 41 7.24 -0.34 23.14
N VAL A 42 6.12 -0.81 23.73
CA VAL A 42 4.90 0.00 23.86
C VAL A 42 5.16 1.26 24.68
N ALA A 43 5.92 1.17 25.78
CA ALA A 43 6.22 2.32 26.63
C ALA A 43 7.11 3.35 25.92
N GLU A 44 8.10 2.91 25.14
CA GLU A 44 8.97 3.78 24.32
C GLU A 44 8.18 4.51 23.22
N HIS A 45 7.26 3.81 22.57
CA HIS A 45 6.51 4.32 21.41
C HIS A 45 5.09 4.81 21.72
N LEU A 46 4.72 4.94 23.00
CA LEU A 46 3.33 5.10 23.44
C LEU A 46 2.58 6.23 22.72
N HIS A 47 3.20 7.41 22.57
CA HIS A 47 2.59 8.56 21.90
C HIS A 47 2.29 8.28 20.43
N GLY A 48 3.26 7.75 19.67
CA GLY A 48 3.08 7.47 18.25
C GLY A 48 2.06 6.35 18.01
N LEU A 49 2.05 5.34 18.87
CA LEU A 49 1.00 4.31 18.86
C LEU A 49 -0.38 4.92 19.17
N GLN A 50 -0.49 5.81 20.16
CA GLN A 50 -1.75 6.48 20.50
C GLN A 50 -2.29 7.39 19.40
N SER A 51 -1.45 8.13 18.66
CA SER A 51 -1.92 9.04 17.61
C SER A 51 -2.37 8.37 16.31
N THR A 52 -2.03 7.09 16.11
CA THR A 52 -2.65 6.27 15.06
C THR A 52 -4.08 5.79 15.39
N MET A 53 -4.54 5.94 16.63
CA MET A 53 -5.80 5.34 17.08
C MET A 53 -7.01 6.14 16.61
N VAL A 54 -8.00 5.44 16.04
CA VAL A 54 -9.29 6.01 15.64
C VAL A 54 -10.47 5.20 16.20
N ASP A 55 -11.60 5.87 16.44
CA ASP A 55 -12.93 5.28 16.63
C ASP A 55 -13.96 6.22 15.98
N ARG A 56 -14.25 5.97 14.71
CA ARG A 56 -15.16 6.74 13.87
C ARG A 56 -16.53 6.07 13.91
N ARG A 57 -17.53 6.79 14.43
CA ARG A 57 -18.91 6.31 14.65
C ARG A 57 -19.89 7.17 13.87
N ASN A 58 -21.07 6.63 13.53
CA ASN A 58 -22.10 7.39 12.83
C ASN A 58 -22.43 8.66 13.67
N PRO A 59 -22.18 9.87 13.15
CA PRO A 59 -22.30 11.11 13.91
C PRO A 59 -23.77 11.46 14.24
N ASP A 60 -24.71 10.82 13.55
CA ASP A 60 -26.15 11.00 13.69
C ASP A 60 -26.75 10.04 14.74
N LEU A 61 -25.99 9.02 15.15
CA LEU A 61 -26.38 7.98 16.11
C LEU A 61 -25.31 7.86 17.22
N PRO A 62 -25.43 8.60 18.34
CA PRO A 62 -24.39 8.69 19.37
C PRO A 62 -23.90 7.34 19.93
N ASP A 63 -24.81 6.37 20.10
CA ASP A 63 -24.52 5.04 20.63
C ASP A 63 -24.19 3.99 19.54
N SER A 64 -23.88 4.43 18.32
CA SER A 64 -23.58 3.52 17.21
C SER A 64 -22.30 2.71 17.44
N LYS A 65 -22.25 1.53 16.80
CA LYS A 65 -21.02 0.74 16.62
C LYS A 65 -19.95 1.60 15.92
N PRO A 66 -18.65 1.36 16.20
CA PRO A 66 -17.58 1.89 15.35
C PRO A 66 -17.78 1.44 13.90
N LEU A 67 -17.68 2.40 12.98
CA LEU A 67 -17.66 2.20 11.53
C LEU A 67 -16.23 2.08 11.00
N MET A 68 -15.27 2.74 11.65
CA MET A 68 -13.83 2.48 11.47
C MET A 68 -13.15 2.59 12.83
N LYS A 69 -12.34 1.60 13.22
CA LYS A 69 -11.57 1.66 14.47
C LYS A 69 -10.16 1.08 14.32
N ALA A 70 -9.21 1.61 15.09
CA ALA A 70 -7.94 0.93 15.35
C ALA A 70 -8.18 -0.22 16.36
N ALA A 71 -7.79 -1.44 16.00
CA ALA A 71 -8.09 -2.65 16.79
C ALA A 71 -6.84 -3.32 17.37
N LYS A 72 -5.70 -3.28 16.67
CA LYS A 72 -4.46 -3.94 17.10
C LYS A 72 -3.20 -3.26 16.54
N ALA A 73 -2.24 -2.91 17.38
CA ALA A 73 -0.86 -2.67 16.97
C ALA A 73 -0.15 -4.02 16.75
N HIS A 74 0.31 -4.27 15.52
CA HIS A 74 0.96 -5.52 15.11
C HIS A 74 2.49 -5.44 15.23
N ALA A 75 3.08 -4.40 14.64
CA ALA A 75 4.53 -4.22 14.55
C ALA A 75 4.90 -2.73 14.49
N ILE A 76 6.19 -2.43 14.63
CA ILE A 76 6.78 -1.15 14.22
C ILE A 76 7.72 -1.47 13.06
N LEU A 77 7.40 -0.97 11.86
CA LEU A 77 8.24 -1.16 10.67
C LEU A 77 9.24 -0.01 10.60
N LYS A 78 10.49 -0.31 10.29
CA LYS A 78 11.54 0.70 10.14
C LYS A 78 11.82 0.97 8.66
N THR A 79 11.84 2.24 8.27
CA THR A 79 12.23 2.67 6.92
C THR A 79 13.70 2.32 6.65
N GLY A 80 14.02 1.92 5.42
CA GLY A 80 15.37 1.52 5.04
C GLY A 80 15.80 0.14 5.55
N THR A 81 14.89 -0.64 6.15
CA THR A 81 15.14 -2.04 6.55
C THR A 81 14.30 -3.02 5.75
N GLU A 82 14.74 -4.27 5.70
CA GLU A 82 13.97 -5.38 5.16
C GLU A 82 12.81 -5.73 6.11
N ILE A 83 11.63 -5.96 5.55
CA ILE A 83 10.39 -6.27 6.25
C ILE A 83 9.85 -7.61 5.76
N ASP A 84 9.57 -8.50 6.71
CA ASP A 84 8.74 -9.70 6.52
C ASP A 84 7.33 -9.40 7.03
N MET A 85 6.35 -9.43 6.13
CA MET A 85 4.96 -9.11 6.47
C MET A 85 4.16 -10.29 7.04
N LEU A 86 4.57 -11.55 6.81
CA LEU A 86 4.00 -12.69 7.54
C LEU A 86 4.36 -12.58 9.02
N THR A 87 5.64 -12.35 9.33
CA THR A 87 6.08 -12.11 10.73
C THR A 87 5.42 -10.86 11.32
N ALA A 88 5.39 -9.73 10.61
CA ALA A 88 4.84 -8.48 11.13
C ALA A 88 3.32 -8.57 11.40
N THR A 89 2.54 -9.16 10.49
CA THR A 89 1.07 -9.31 10.67
C THR A 89 0.68 -10.54 11.48
N GLY A 90 1.56 -11.55 11.56
CA GLY A 90 1.29 -12.90 12.09
C GLY A 90 0.18 -13.65 11.36
N ILE A 91 0.06 -13.46 10.04
CA ILE A 91 -0.67 -14.36 9.13
C ILE A 91 0.15 -15.64 8.96
N SER A 92 -0.48 -16.82 8.95
CA SER A 92 0.24 -18.07 8.65
C SER A 92 0.49 -18.22 7.15
N GLU A 93 1.62 -18.80 6.77
CA GLU A 93 1.87 -19.23 5.38
C GLU A 93 0.81 -20.24 4.91
N ASP A 94 0.34 -21.11 5.81
CA ASP A 94 -0.75 -22.07 5.57
C ASP A 94 -2.12 -21.42 5.30
N ASP A 95 -2.32 -20.16 5.71
CA ASP A 95 -3.56 -19.41 5.47
C ASP A 95 -3.57 -18.75 4.07
N LEU A 96 -2.43 -18.70 3.37
CA LEU A 96 -2.30 -17.99 2.10
C LEU A 96 -3.07 -18.69 0.95
N PRO A 97 -3.69 -17.92 0.03
CA PRO A 97 -4.33 -18.51 -1.14
C PRO A 97 -3.30 -19.23 -2.03
N SER A 98 -3.53 -20.52 -2.31
CA SER A 98 -2.63 -21.26 -3.20
C SER A 98 -2.60 -20.63 -4.60
N ALA A 99 -1.42 -20.47 -5.19
CA ALA A 99 -1.19 -19.85 -6.52
C ALA A 99 -1.74 -20.64 -7.74
N LYS A 100 -2.78 -21.47 -7.55
CA LYS A 100 -3.39 -22.33 -8.57
C LYS A 100 -4.69 -21.71 -9.08
N GLY A 101 -4.63 -21.04 -10.23
CA GLY A 101 -5.83 -20.43 -10.83
C GLY A 101 -5.61 -19.93 -12.26
N ALA A 102 -6.68 -19.43 -12.88
CA ALA A 102 -6.60 -18.66 -14.11
C ALA A 102 -6.10 -17.24 -13.81
N ILE A 103 -5.25 -16.70 -14.67
CA ILE A 103 -4.81 -15.30 -14.55
C ILE A 103 -5.93 -14.42 -15.09
N SER A 104 -6.53 -13.60 -14.23
CA SER A 104 -7.44 -12.55 -14.68
C SER A 104 -6.61 -11.36 -15.13
N LEU A 105 -6.75 -10.95 -16.39
CA LEU A 105 -6.12 -9.74 -16.92
C LEU A 105 -7.16 -8.65 -17.13
N THR A 106 -6.78 -7.42 -16.84
CA THR A 106 -7.63 -6.23 -16.93
C THR A 106 -6.87 -5.17 -17.69
N SER A 107 -7.49 -4.58 -18.71
CA SER A 107 -6.92 -3.41 -19.37
C SER A 107 -6.82 -2.26 -18.36
N PRO A 108 -5.66 -1.64 -18.17
CA PRO A 108 -5.54 -0.51 -17.26
C PRO A 108 -6.43 0.66 -17.67
N GLU A 109 -7.23 1.17 -16.73
CA GLU A 109 -8.10 2.33 -16.90
C GLU A 109 -7.82 3.34 -15.77
N GLU A 110 -7.90 4.62 -16.08
CA GLU A 110 -7.66 5.71 -15.12
C GLU A 110 -8.58 6.91 -15.39
N LEU A 111 -8.91 7.64 -14.33
CA LEU A 111 -9.67 8.88 -14.41
C LEU A 111 -8.71 10.07 -14.43
N THR A 112 -8.53 10.70 -15.60
CA THR A 112 -7.88 12.01 -15.71
C THR A 112 -8.90 13.13 -15.45
N LEU A 113 -8.59 14.06 -14.55
CA LEU A 113 -9.44 15.23 -14.28
C LEU A 113 -8.62 16.49 -13.99
N LYS A 114 -9.17 17.66 -14.33
CA LYS A 114 -8.61 18.95 -13.88
C LYS A 114 -9.20 19.30 -12.51
N ALA A 115 -8.31 19.57 -11.56
CA ALA A 115 -8.66 20.02 -10.22
C ALA A 115 -7.63 21.06 -9.73
N THR A 116 -7.90 21.69 -8.59
CA THR A 116 -6.93 22.54 -7.90
C THR A 116 -6.73 22.04 -6.49
N TRP A 117 -5.53 21.57 -6.19
CA TRP A 117 -5.12 21.19 -4.85
C TRP A 117 -4.85 22.46 -4.03
N LYS A 118 -5.59 22.65 -2.94
CA LYS A 118 -5.31 23.68 -1.94
C LYS A 118 -5.07 23.01 -0.60
N ASN A 119 -3.88 23.18 -0.05
CA ASN A 119 -3.54 22.64 1.26
C ASN A 119 -4.29 23.35 2.39
N LYS A 120 -4.22 22.78 3.61
CA LYS A 120 -4.88 23.29 4.83
C LYS A 120 -4.62 24.78 5.17
N ASN A 121 -3.52 25.35 4.67
CA ASN A 121 -3.16 26.76 4.87
C ASN A 121 -3.67 27.69 3.76
N GLN A 122 -4.03 27.15 2.60
CA GLN A 122 -4.56 27.90 1.45
C GLN A 122 -6.09 27.96 1.47
N GLU A 123 -6.76 26.85 1.77
CA GLU A 123 -8.22 26.77 1.95
C GLU A 123 -8.55 25.59 2.88
N ARG A 124 -9.15 25.87 4.04
CA ARG A 124 -9.44 24.84 5.04
C ARG A 124 -10.66 24.01 4.64
N GLY A 125 -10.46 22.70 4.51
CA GLY A 125 -11.53 21.73 4.35
C GLY A 125 -12.40 21.61 5.60
N GLY A 126 -13.72 21.68 5.43
CA GLY A 126 -14.70 21.49 6.50
C GLY A 126 -15.15 20.04 6.65
N SER A 127 -14.86 19.45 7.80
CA SER A 127 -15.43 18.20 8.32
C SER A 127 -16.18 18.45 9.64
N GLY A 128 -17.14 17.58 10.00
CA GLY A 128 -17.88 17.67 11.26
C GLY A 128 -17.19 16.97 12.43
N ARG A 129 -16.34 15.98 12.14
CA ARG A 129 -15.48 15.22 13.06
C ARG A 129 -14.13 14.92 12.38
N ASP A 130 -13.26 14.18 13.07
CA ASP A 130 -11.92 13.83 12.58
C ASP A 130 -11.99 12.92 11.34
N ALA A 131 -11.58 13.46 10.18
CA ALA A 131 -11.58 12.71 8.91
C ALA A 131 -10.20 12.11 8.59
N SER A 132 -9.10 12.79 8.94
CA SER A 132 -7.72 12.29 8.83
C SER A 132 -7.06 12.27 10.20
N VAL A 133 -6.09 11.37 10.39
CA VAL A 133 -5.25 11.32 11.60
C VAL A 133 -4.16 12.40 11.59
N PHE A 134 -3.89 13.03 10.45
CA PHE A 134 -2.90 14.11 10.31
C PHE A 134 -3.47 15.52 10.59
N GLY A 135 -4.68 15.59 11.15
CA GLY A 135 -5.32 16.82 11.59
C GLY A 135 -5.97 17.64 10.47
N GLY A 136 -5.46 18.86 10.26
CA GLY A 136 -6.12 19.87 9.43
C GLY A 136 -6.20 19.51 7.94
N LEU A 137 -7.39 19.62 7.35
CA LEU A 137 -7.66 19.28 5.95
C LEU A 137 -7.57 20.51 5.04
N GLY A 138 -7.09 20.31 3.82
CA GLY A 138 -7.28 21.22 2.68
C GLY A 138 -8.49 20.84 1.81
N VAL A 139 -8.49 21.31 0.56
CA VAL A 139 -9.54 21.07 -0.44
C VAL A 139 -8.94 20.75 -1.81
N LEU A 140 -9.35 19.63 -2.42
CA LEU A 140 -9.17 19.36 -3.84
C LEU A 140 -10.42 19.83 -4.58
N ILE A 141 -10.31 20.97 -5.25
CA ILE A 141 -11.42 21.64 -5.93
C ILE A 141 -11.64 20.98 -7.29
N ILE A 142 -12.84 20.45 -7.50
CA ILE A 142 -13.24 19.69 -8.69
C ILE A 142 -14.34 20.46 -9.44
N SER A 143 -14.31 20.46 -10.77
CA SER A 143 -15.30 21.16 -11.60
C SER A 143 -16.74 20.75 -11.23
N PRO A 144 -17.69 21.70 -11.09
CA PRO A 144 -19.07 21.40 -10.76
C PRO A 144 -19.80 20.63 -11.87
N ASP A 145 -19.23 20.54 -13.08
CA ASP A 145 -19.72 19.69 -14.17
C ASP A 145 -19.52 18.19 -13.86
N MET A 146 -18.51 17.83 -13.06
CA MET A 146 -18.26 16.46 -12.63
C MET A 146 -19.21 16.05 -11.50
N LYS A 147 -20.42 15.60 -11.87
CA LYS A 147 -21.45 15.21 -10.88
C LYS A 147 -21.05 14.02 -10.01
N VAL A 148 -20.23 13.09 -10.53
CA VAL A 148 -19.61 11.99 -9.79
C VAL A 148 -18.20 11.76 -10.34
N MET A 149 -17.23 11.57 -9.45
CA MET A 149 -15.88 11.14 -9.76
C MET A 149 -15.87 9.60 -9.80
N ASN A 150 -16.01 9.03 -10.99
CA ASN A 150 -16.01 7.59 -11.21
C ASN A 150 -14.56 7.10 -11.40
N ILE A 151 -13.95 6.61 -10.32
CA ILE A 151 -12.57 6.09 -10.34
C ILE A 151 -12.61 4.62 -10.82
N PRO A 152 -11.88 4.24 -11.89
CA PRO A 152 -11.78 2.85 -12.32
C PRO A 152 -11.15 1.98 -11.23
N LYS A 153 -11.80 0.86 -10.91
CA LYS A 153 -11.36 -0.10 -9.88
C LYS A 153 -10.93 -1.40 -10.52
N MET A 154 -9.69 -1.79 -10.27
CA MET A 154 -9.03 -2.97 -10.81
C MET A 154 -8.51 -3.86 -9.67
N ASN A 155 -8.37 -5.17 -9.90
CA ASN A 155 -7.57 -6.01 -9.01
C ASN A 155 -6.08 -5.77 -9.29
N ALA A 156 -5.28 -5.56 -8.25
CA ALA A 156 -3.85 -5.27 -8.40
C ALA A 156 -3.05 -6.37 -9.11
N LEU A 157 -3.44 -7.64 -8.99
CA LEU A 157 -2.83 -8.76 -9.73
C LEU A 157 -3.22 -8.79 -11.22
N ALA A 158 -4.30 -8.10 -11.60
CA ALA A 158 -4.84 -8.14 -12.94
C ALA A 158 -4.30 -7.05 -13.88
N VAL A 159 -3.44 -6.16 -13.36
CA VAL A 159 -2.79 -5.08 -14.13
C VAL A 159 -1.28 -5.33 -14.23
N PRO A 160 -0.59 -4.82 -15.27
CA PRO A 160 0.86 -4.91 -15.34
C PRO A 160 1.53 -4.18 -14.17
N ALA A 161 2.61 -4.75 -13.61
CA ALA A 161 3.38 -4.12 -12.53
C ALA A 161 3.90 -2.71 -12.90
N SER A 162 4.19 -2.47 -14.18
CA SER A 162 4.56 -1.14 -14.70
C SER A 162 3.44 -0.10 -14.59
N PHE A 163 2.17 -0.51 -14.54
CA PHE A 163 1.04 0.38 -14.31
C PHE A 163 0.91 0.74 -12.83
N LEU A 164 1.14 -0.19 -11.90
CA LEU A 164 1.25 0.12 -10.47
C LEU A 164 2.43 1.07 -10.20
N ALA A 165 3.59 0.80 -10.82
CA ALA A 165 4.79 1.63 -10.69
C ALA A 165 4.58 3.07 -11.22
N LYS A 166 3.67 3.30 -12.19
CA LYS A 166 3.25 4.66 -12.62
C LYS A 166 2.73 5.51 -11.46
N TYR A 167 2.05 4.87 -10.51
CA TYR A 167 1.49 5.47 -9.30
C TYR A 167 2.44 5.39 -8.09
N GLY A 168 3.71 5.00 -8.29
CA GLY A 168 4.66 4.79 -7.19
C GLY A 168 4.30 3.60 -6.27
N ALA A 169 3.58 2.62 -6.79
CA ALA A 169 3.08 1.48 -6.04
C ALA A 169 3.67 0.15 -6.50
N GLU A 170 3.81 -0.78 -5.56
CA GLU A 170 4.35 -2.13 -5.75
C GLU A 170 3.48 -3.14 -4.98
N LEU A 171 3.01 -4.18 -5.68
CA LEU A 171 2.26 -5.27 -5.08
C LEU A 171 3.21 -6.43 -4.78
N ILE A 172 3.32 -6.81 -3.50
CA ILE A 172 4.32 -7.75 -3.00
C ILE A 172 3.62 -8.94 -2.33
N PRO A 173 3.92 -10.21 -2.69
CA PRO A 173 3.44 -11.39 -1.98
C PRO A 173 3.87 -11.35 -0.51
N LEU A 174 3.02 -11.78 0.44
CA LEU A 174 3.40 -11.76 1.87
C LEU A 174 4.56 -12.71 2.19
N GLU A 175 4.69 -13.80 1.44
CA GLU A 175 5.80 -14.75 1.46
C GLU A 175 7.16 -14.16 1.01
N GLN A 176 7.15 -12.94 0.42
CA GLN A 176 8.36 -12.28 -0.08
C GLN A 176 8.75 -11.09 0.82
N PRO A 177 9.95 -11.09 1.44
CA PRO A 177 10.45 -9.93 2.16
C PRO A 177 10.83 -8.80 1.19
N PHE A 178 10.72 -7.55 1.66
CA PHE A 178 11.06 -6.37 0.86
C PHE A 178 11.66 -5.25 1.72
N THR A 179 12.45 -4.37 1.10
CA THR A 179 12.95 -3.17 1.76
C THR A 179 11.90 -2.07 1.72
N LEU A 180 11.52 -1.58 2.90
CA LEU A 180 10.71 -0.36 3.04
C LEU A 180 11.58 0.86 2.70
N ASP A 181 11.07 1.81 1.92
CA ASP A 181 11.90 2.91 1.41
C ASP A 181 12.43 3.78 2.57
N ALA A 182 13.67 4.24 2.45
CA ALA A 182 14.30 5.12 3.44
C ALA A 182 13.70 6.55 3.38
N VAL A 183 13.78 7.27 4.49
CA VAL A 183 13.27 8.65 4.62
C VAL A 183 14.34 9.59 5.16
N ASP A 184 14.31 10.86 4.76
CA ASP A 184 15.33 11.85 5.13
C ASP A 184 15.24 12.34 6.58
N LYS A 185 14.12 12.07 7.27
CA LYS A 185 13.84 12.58 8.63
C LYS A 185 13.67 11.43 9.60
N SER A 186 14.48 11.40 10.65
CA SER A 186 14.43 10.36 11.69
C SER A 186 13.09 10.24 12.41
N SER A 187 12.33 11.34 12.51
CA SER A 187 10.95 11.33 13.03
C SER A 187 9.97 10.51 12.20
N LEU A 188 10.32 10.16 10.96
CA LEU A 188 9.51 9.37 10.04
C LEU A 188 10.02 7.92 9.90
N GLU A 189 11.13 7.55 10.57
CA GLU A 189 11.75 6.23 10.41
C GLU A 189 10.88 5.08 10.93
N ASN A 190 10.04 5.35 11.93
CA ASN A 190 9.20 4.34 12.59
C ASN A 190 7.76 4.47 12.11
N LEU A 191 7.26 3.46 11.42
CA LEU A 191 5.86 3.34 10.99
C LEU A 191 5.15 2.29 11.83
N TYR A 192 4.07 2.67 12.50
CA TYR A 192 3.26 1.78 13.33
C TYR A 192 2.31 0.98 12.45
N LEU A 193 2.51 -0.34 12.38
CA LEU A 193 1.64 -1.26 11.64
C LEU A 193 0.39 -1.55 12.49
N VAL A 194 -0.71 -0.90 12.15
CA VAL A 194 -1.96 -0.94 12.91
C VAL A 194 -3.07 -1.58 12.09
N GLU A 195 -3.75 -2.55 12.70
CA GLU A 195 -5.00 -3.10 12.20
C GLU A 195 -6.12 -2.10 12.42
N TYR A 196 -6.70 -1.66 11.31
CA TYR A 196 -7.95 -0.93 11.26
C TYR A 196 -9.06 -1.86 10.78
N GLN A 197 -10.24 -1.74 11.38
CA GLN A 197 -11.42 -2.51 11.02
C GLN A 197 -12.48 -1.54 10.45
N TRP A 198 -12.77 -1.67 9.16
CA TRP A 198 -13.83 -0.91 8.48
C TRP A 198 -15.13 -1.72 8.37
N ASP A 199 -16.22 -1.07 8.71
CA ASP A 199 -17.57 -1.53 8.45
C ASP A 199 -18.03 -1.14 7.05
N ALA A 200 -18.92 -1.91 6.44
CA ALA A 200 -19.39 -1.67 5.07
C ALA A 200 -20.12 -0.32 4.92
N ASP A 201 -20.73 0.18 5.99
CA ASP A 201 -21.49 1.43 6.00
C ASP A 201 -20.60 2.68 6.18
N TYR A 202 -19.29 2.52 6.45
CA TYR A 202 -18.37 3.62 6.80
C TYR A 202 -18.34 4.77 5.79
N ILE A 203 -18.32 4.47 4.49
CA ILE A 203 -18.34 5.50 3.43
C ILE A 203 -19.61 6.35 3.53
N GLN A 204 -20.77 5.72 3.68
CA GLN A 204 -22.07 6.41 3.62
C GLN A 204 -22.39 7.14 4.93
N ASP A 205 -22.18 6.47 6.06
CA ASP A 205 -22.61 6.94 7.38
C ASP A 205 -21.58 7.88 8.05
N TYR A 206 -20.29 7.77 7.71
CA TYR A 206 -19.23 8.63 8.25
C TYR A 206 -18.61 9.54 7.19
N VAL A 207 -17.97 8.99 6.16
CA VAL A 207 -17.10 9.76 5.24
C VAL A 207 -17.91 10.80 4.47
N MET A 208 -19.00 10.38 3.83
CA MET A 208 -19.86 11.25 3.03
C MET A 208 -20.86 12.07 3.87
N ASN A 209 -20.84 11.93 5.20
CA ASN A 209 -21.69 12.68 6.11
C ASN A 209 -21.02 14.02 6.48
N VAL A 210 -21.75 15.14 6.32
CA VAL A 210 -21.26 16.49 6.69
C VAL A 210 -20.95 16.59 8.19
N ARG A 211 -21.69 15.87 9.05
CA ARG A 211 -21.41 15.79 10.50
C ARG A 211 -20.32 14.78 10.87
N GLY A 212 -19.84 14.01 9.89
CA GLY A 212 -18.74 13.05 10.02
C GLY A 212 -17.49 13.57 9.32
N GLY A 213 -16.99 12.78 8.36
CA GLY A 213 -15.77 13.09 7.59
C GLY A 213 -15.88 14.33 6.69
N GLY A 214 -17.10 14.79 6.35
CA GLY A 214 -17.27 15.97 5.50
C GLY A 214 -16.93 15.76 4.03
N GLY A 215 -16.82 14.50 3.58
CA GLY A 215 -16.47 14.08 2.24
C GLY A 215 -15.32 13.06 2.22
N LEU A 216 -15.11 12.44 1.07
CA LEU A 216 -13.88 11.68 0.82
C LEU A 216 -12.68 12.63 0.84
N PHE A 217 -11.54 12.17 1.36
CA PHE A 217 -10.25 12.83 1.21
C PHE A 217 -9.26 11.95 0.43
N VAL A 218 -8.24 12.59 -0.13
CA VAL A 218 -6.98 11.96 -0.52
C VAL A 218 -5.83 12.69 0.14
N GLU A 219 -4.71 12.02 0.32
CA GLU A 219 -3.56 12.58 1.01
C GLU A 219 -2.21 12.16 0.43
N THR A 220 -1.17 12.91 0.81
CA THR A 220 0.21 12.68 0.43
C THR A 220 1.14 13.13 1.56
N HIS A 221 2.25 12.41 1.77
CA HIS A 221 3.18 12.67 2.87
C HIS A 221 4.58 12.09 2.58
N PRO A 222 5.64 12.57 3.25
CA PRO A 222 7.02 12.23 2.92
C PRO A 222 7.54 10.93 3.55
N PHE A 223 6.70 9.90 3.69
CA PHE A 223 7.09 8.56 4.13
C PHE A 223 6.33 7.47 3.32
N PRO A 224 6.88 6.25 3.15
CA PRO A 224 6.19 5.19 2.43
C PRO A 224 5.04 4.60 3.27
N HIS A 225 4.07 3.98 2.60
CA HIS A 225 3.00 3.22 3.27
C HIS A 225 3.05 1.75 2.86
N VAL A 226 2.52 0.89 3.72
CA VAL A 226 2.09 -0.46 3.33
C VAL A 226 0.64 -0.70 3.74
N PHE A 227 -0.12 -1.38 2.89
CA PHE A 227 -1.53 -1.72 3.09
C PHE A 227 -1.70 -3.23 2.89
N THR A 228 -2.13 -3.95 3.92
CA THR A 228 -2.24 -5.42 3.91
C THR A 228 -3.63 -5.86 4.37
N PRO A 229 -4.43 -6.54 3.51
CA PRO A 229 -5.65 -7.22 3.95
C PRO A 229 -5.30 -8.33 4.95
N LEU A 230 -6.00 -8.38 6.09
CA LEU A 230 -5.75 -9.39 7.13
C LEU A 230 -6.73 -10.58 7.09
N SER A 231 -7.66 -10.60 6.13
CA SER A 231 -8.55 -11.75 5.89
C SER A 231 -8.99 -11.80 4.42
N PRO A 232 -9.39 -12.97 3.88
CA PRO A 232 -9.92 -13.08 2.52
C PRO A 232 -11.28 -12.39 2.32
N GLU A 233 -12.00 -12.05 3.38
CA GLU A 233 -13.26 -11.29 3.34
C GLU A 233 -13.06 -9.77 3.15
N CYS A 234 -11.81 -9.29 3.17
CA CYS A 234 -11.49 -7.89 2.94
C CYS A 234 -11.87 -7.45 1.51
N ARG A 235 -12.46 -6.25 1.41
CA ARG A 235 -12.98 -5.70 0.14
C ARG A 235 -12.75 -4.19 0.07
N GLY A 236 -12.99 -3.63 -1.11
CA GLY A 236 -12.67 -2.23 -1.41
C GLY A 236 -11.31 -2.11 -2.09
N ALA A 237 -10.95 -0.89 -2.44
CA ALA A 237 -9.72 -0.63 -3.17
C ALA A 237 -9.05 0.65 -2.67
N LEU A 238 -7.71 0.62 -2.66
CA LEU A 238 -6.87 1.78 -2.41
C LEU A 238 -6.95 2.70 -3.62
N ILE A 239 -7.39 3.94 -3.44
CA ILE A 239 -7.27 4.98 -4.46
C ILE A 239 -5.80 5.40 -4.49
N LEU A 240 -5.22 5.45 -5.69
CA LEU A 240 -3.92 6.05 -5.96
C LEU A 240 -4.08 7.16 -7.00
N GLY A 241 -3.24 8.18 -6.91
CA GLY A 241 -3.20 9.30 -7.84
C GLY A 241 -1.82 9.93 -7.97
N PHE A 242 -1.68 10.77 -8.99
CA PHE A 242 -0.52 11.65 -9.14
C PHE A 242 -0.89 12.89 -9.97
N GLU A 243 -0.13 13.98 -9.79
CA GLU A 243 -0.25 15.18 -10.61
C GLU A 243 0.58 15.03 -11.90
N ARG A 244 -0.06 15.27 -13.04
CA ARG A 244 0.57 15.26 -14.36
C ARG A 244 1.27 16.59 -14.64
N LYS A 245 2.20 16.58 -15.59
CA LYS A 245 2.95 17.78 -16.03
C LYS A 245 2.07 18.91 -16.60
N ASP A 246 0.81 18.62 -16.94
CA ASP A 246 -0.18 19.59 -17.44
C ASP A 246 -1.14 20.10 -16.33
N GLY A 247 -0.89 19.75 -15.06
CA GLY A 247 -1.70 20.15 -13.91
C GLY A 247 -3.05 19.42 -13.78
N ALA A 248 -3.28 18.38 -14.60
CA ALA A 248 -4.38 17.44 -14.37
C ALA A 248 -3.92 16.32 -13.42
N PHE A 249 -4.88 15.67 -12.76
CA PHE A 249 -4.64 14.53 -11.87
C PHE A 249 -5.16 13.26 -12.53
N ASP A 250 -4.38 12.19 -12.51
CA ASP A 250 -4.84 10.84 -12.83
C ASP A 250 -5.15 10.09 -11.53
N PHE A 251 -6.26 9.36 -11.50
CA PHE A 251 -6.66 8.50 -10.38
C PHE A 251 -7.08 7.10 -10.84
N ALA A 252 -6.65 6.08 -10.11
CA ALA A 252 -7.08 4.69 -10.26
C ALA A 252 -7.29 4.06 -8.88
N ALA A 253 -8.09 2.99 -8.79
CA ALA A 253 -8.32 2.27 -7.55
C ALA A 253 -7.90 0.80 -7.68
N PHE A 254 -7.15 0.29 -6.71
CA PHE A 254 -6.59 -1.07 -6.73
C PHE A 254 -7.09 -1.90 -5.54
N GLU A 255 -7.83 -2.98 -5.83
CA GLU A 255 -8.15 -4.02 -4.85
C GLU A 255 -6.86 -4.79 -4.54
N ILE A 256 -6.50 -4.84 -3.26
CA ILE A 256 -5.33 -5.59 -2.78
C ILE A 256 -5.83 -7.00 -2.41
N PRO A 257 -5.40 -8.05 -3.13
CA PRO A 257 -5.82 -9.41 -2.80
C PRO A 257 -5.19 -9.88 -1.48
N PHE A 258 -5.94 -10.69 -0.73
CA PHE A 258 -5.39 -11.36 0.45
C PHE A 258 -4.21 -12.26 0.05
N GLY A 259 -3.19 -12.32 0.90
CA GLY A 259 -1.89 -12.90 0.58
C GLY A 259 -0.88 -11.93 -0.07
N TYR A 260 -1.25 -10.66 -0.24
CA TYR A 260 -0.36 -9.60 -0.75
C TYR A 260 -0.39 -8.36 0.16
N THR A 261 0.67 -7.56 0.08
CA THR A 261 0.70 -6.18 0.57
C THR A 261 0.88 -5.21 -0.61
N MET A 262 0.26 -4.05 -0.54
CA MET A 262 0.56 -2.94 -1.43
C MET A 262 1.52 -1.98 -0.71
N LYS A 263 2.76 -1.88 -1.20
CA LYS A 263 3.70 -0.82 -0.82
C LYS A 263 3.47 0.38 -1.72
N ILE A 264 3.46 1.59 -1.15
CA ILE A 264 3.53 2.84 -1.92
C ILE A 264 4.69 3.70 -1.43
N ALA A 265 5.36 4.36 -2.37
CA ALA A 265 6.47 5.25 -2.10
C ALA A 265 6.02 6.56 -1.41
N SER A 266 6.97 7.27 -0.81
CA SER A 266 6.75 8.61 -0.26
C SER A 266 6.18 9.57 -1.30
N ASN A 267 5.26 10.42 -0.86
CA ASN A 267 4.56 11.47 -1.61
C ASN A 267 3.58 10.98 -2.70
N VAL A 268 3.26 9.68 -2.76
CA VAL A 268 2.15 9.16 -3.58
C VAL A 268 0.81 9.71 -3.06
N ILE A 269 -0.04 10.24 -3.95
CA ILE A 269 -1.40 10.63 -3.57
C ILE A 269 -2.23 9.37 -3.41
N HIS A 270 -2.90 9.19 -2.28
CA HIS A 270 -3.68 7.99 -2.00
C HIS A 270 -4.92 8.25 -1.14
N GLY A 271 -5.81 7.26 -1.06
CA GLY A 271 -6.99 7.29 -0.18
C GLY A 271 -7.55 5.89 0.07
N ASP A 272 -7.72 5.53 1.33
CA ASP A 272 -8.02 4.18 1.82
C ASP A 272 -9.49 3.96 2.23
N SER A 273 -10.29 5.03 2.27
CA SER A 273 -11.60 5.07 2.91
C SER A 273 -12.65 4.09 2.36
N PHE A 274 -12.42 3.51 1.18
CA PHE A 274 -13.29 2.50 0.56
C PHE A 274 -13.03 1.06 1.05
N PHE A 275 -12.03 0.82 1.90
CA PHE A 275 -11.80 -0.48 2.51
C PHE A 275 -12.98 -0.94 3.38
N VAL A 276 -13.16 -2.26 3.44
CA VAL A 276 -14.16 -2.98 4.26
C VAL A 276 -13.49 -4.24 4.79
N GLY A 277 -13.60 -4.50 6.11
CA GLY A 277 -12.89 -5.58 6.80
C GLY A 277 -11.61 -5.12 7.50
N PRO A 278 -10.78 -6.05 8.01
CA PRO A 278 -9.53 -5.74 8.70
C PRO A 278 -8.36 -5.53 7.72
N TYR A 279 -7.74 -4.35 7.71
CA TYR A 279 -6.45 -4.13 7.04
C TYR A 279 -5.40 -3.67 8.06
N ALA A 280 -4.18 -4.16 7.94
CA ALA A 280 -3.02 -3.57 8.57
C ALA A 280 -2.46 -2.46 7.68
N ILE A 281 -2.27 -1.26 8.23
CA ILE A 281 -1.64 -0.13 7.57
C ILE A 281 -0.47 0.34 8.43
N ALA A 282 0.70 0.52 7.84
CA ALA A 282 1.83 1.14 8.54
C ALA A 282 1.83 2.65 8.30
N LEU A 283 1.80 3.44 9.36
CA LEU A 283 1.79 4.91 9.29
C LEU A 283 2.52 5.55 10.48
N THR A 284 2.82 6.84 10.36
CA THR A 284 3.35 7.64 11.47
C THR A 284 2.74 9.03 11.42
N GLU A 285 2.35 9.59 12.57
CA GLU A 285 1.74 10.91 12.62
C GLU A 285 2.76 11.99 12.25
N THR A 286 2.40 12.91 11.36
CA THR A 286 3.24 14.06 11.02
C THR A 286 2.44 15.25 10.51
N GLU A 287 2.84 16.45 10.91
CA GLU A 287 2.28 17.71 10.35
C GLU A 287 2.60 17.91 8.87
N LEU A 288 3.60 17.17 8.35
CA LEU A 288 4.09 17.21 6.97
C LEU A 288 3.14 16.55 5.96
N ALA A 289 2.13 15.82 6.43
CA ALA A 289 1.09 15.27 5.58
C ALA A 289 0.14 16.40 5.11
N ASP A 290 -0.24 16.30 3.84
CA ASP A 290 -1.24 17.16 3.22
C ASP A 290 -2.41 16.29 2.77
N SER A 291 -3.53 16.42 3.48
CA SER A 291 -4.77 15.68 3.26
C SER A 291 -5.85 16.67 2.81
N VAL A 292 -6.53 16.38 1.71
CA VAL A 292 -7.49 17.30 1.08
C VAL A 292 -8.86 16.64 0.86
N LEU A 293 -9.93 17.32 1.26
CA LEU A 293 -11.30 16.88 0.96
C LEU A 293 -11.62 17.12 -0.51
N LEU A 294 -12.23 16.15 -1.18
CA LEU A 294 -12.73 16.31 -2.53
C LEU A 294 -14.04 17.12 -2.49
N LYS A 295 -14.01 18.34 -3.02
CA LYS A 295 -15.14 19.28 -3.00
C LYS A 295 -15.41 19.84 -4.40
N GLN A 296 -16.66 20.18 -4.65
CA GLN A 296 -17.05 20.88 -5.87
C GLN A 296 -16.66 22.36 -5.81
N ASP A 297 -16.36 22.96 -6.97
CA ASP A 297 -16.19 24.41 -7.11
C ASP A 297 -17.56 25.13 -7.10
N THR A 298 -18.28 24.95 -6.00
CA THR A 298 -19.47 25.73 -5.64
C THR A 298 -19.10 26.70 -4.52
N SER A 299 -19.97 27.69 -4.28
CA SER A 299 -19.81 28.65 -3.18
C SER A 299 -19.90 28.03 -1.79
N GLN A 300 -20.46 26.81 -1.67
CA GLN A 300 -20.62 26.09 -0.39
C GLN A 300 -19.59 24.98 -0.18
N ARG A 301 -18.74 24.67 -1.18
CA ARG A 301 -17.84 23.51 -1.18
C ARG A 301 -18.58 22.22 -0.85
N ASP A 302 -19.60 21.95 -1.66
CA ASP A 302 -20.39 20.73 -1.60
C ASP A 302 -19.47 19.50 -1.73
N ILE A 303 -19.84 18.42 -1.05
CA ILE A 303 -19.08 17.17 -1.06
C ILE A 303 -19.06 16.61 -2.48
N GLN A 304 -17.87 16.40 -3.05
CA GLN A 304 -17.77 15.70 -4.32
C GLN A 304 -18.20 14.24 -4.13
N ARG A 305 -19.18 13.79 -4.92
CA ARG A 305 -19.55 12.38 -4.98
C ARG A 305 -18.45 11.60 -5.67
N VAL A 306 -18.01 10.49 -5.08
CA VAL A 306 -16.98 9.59 -5.61
C VAL A 306 -17.54 8.17 -5.64
N ALA A 307 -17.22 7.42 -6.68
CA ALA A 307 -17.56 6.01 -6.79
C ALA A 307 -16.39 5.23 -7.40
N GLN A 308 -16.13 4.02 -6.88
CA GLN A 308 -15.18 3.09 -7.46
C GLN A 308 -15.92 2.13 -8.41
N ILE A 309 -15.64 2.21 -9.71
CA ILE A 309 -16.35 1.46 -10.75
C ILE A 309 -15.49 0.27 -11.20
N PRO A 310 -15.91 -0.99 -10.99
CA PRO A 310 -15.16 -2.15 -11.47
C PRO A 310 -14.95 -2.11 -12.98
N THR A 311 -13.70 -2.27 -13.41
CA THR A 311 -13.34 -2.42 -14.83
C THR A 311 -13.59 -3.85 -15.31
N LYS A 312 -13.49 -4.09 -16.62
CA LYS A 312 -13.71 -5.42 -17.20
C LYS A 312 -12.46 -6.28 -17.13
N ALA A 313 -12.51 -7.34 -16.32
CA ALA A 313 -11.51 -8.40 -16.31
C ALA A 313 -11.85 -9.50 -17.34
N PHE A 314 -10.80 -10.08 -17.93
CA PHE A 314 -10.86 -11.22 -18.84
C PHE A 314 -10.02 -12.36 -18.26
N ALA A 315 -10.61 -13.54 -18.12
CA ALA A 315 -9.91 -14.72 -17.63
C ALA A 315 -9.04 -15.33 -18.73
N VAL A 316 -7.71 -15.28 -18.58
CA VAL A 316 -6.79 -16.11 -19.34
C VAL A 316 -6.59 -17.40 -18.55
N PHE A 317 -7.33 -18.42 -18.96
CA PHE A 317 -7.07 -19.77 -18.51
C PHE A 317 -5.71 -20.22 -19.05
N LEU A 318 -4.82 -20.65 -18.16
CA LEU A 318 -3.56 -21.33 -18.50
C LEU A 318 -3.85 -22.75 -19.03
N PHE A 319 -4.57 -22.84 -20.15
CA PHE A 319 -4.70 -24.07 -20.90
C PHE A 319 -3.37 -24.34 -21.63
N GLU A 320 -2.65 -25.33 -21.12
CA GLU A 320 -1.86 -26.23 -21.95
C GLU A 320 -0.60 -25.68 -22.65
N GLU A 321 0.00 -24.55 -22.25
CA GLU A 321 1.38 -24.24 -22.73
C GLU A 321 2.34 -25.39 -22.42
N VAL A 322 2.22 -26.02 -21.24
CA VAL A 322 2.99 -27.21 -20.87
C VAL A 322 2.66 -28.42 -21.75
N ARG A 323 1.42 -28.61 -22.21
CA ARG A 323 1.05 -29.75 -23.06
C ARG A 323 1.41 -29.50 -24.52
N LEU A 324 1.27 -28.28 -25.01
CA LEU A 324 1.67 -27.87 -26.36
C LEU A 324 3.20 -27.90 -26.48
N ALA A 325 3.95 -27.37 -25.51
CA ALA A 325 5.41 -27.49 -25.46
C ALA A 325 5.85 -28.97 -25.38
N ASN A 326 5.17 -29.80 -24.57
CA ASN A 326 5.46 -31.24 -24.54
C ASN A 326 5.04 -31.98 -25.82
N GLN A 327 3.98 -31.57 -26.52
CA GLN A 327 3.60 -32.15 -27.82
C GLN A 327 4.57 -31.73 -28.92
N ILE A 328 5.00 -30.47 -28.95
CA ILE A 328 6.02 -29.96 -29.88
C ILE A 328 7.36 -30.66 -29.62
N ASN A 329 7.80 -30.77 -28.37
CA ASN A 329 9.03 -31.50 -28.02
C ASN A 329 8.94 -33.00 -28.35
N ARG A 330 7.79 -33.66 -28.08
CA ARG A 330 7.58 -35.07 -28.49
C ARG A 330 7.56 -35.24 -30.01
N LYS A 331 6.97 -34.29 -30.74
CA LYS A 331 6.94 -34.30 -32.21
C LYS A 331 8.34 -34.09 -32.78
N MET A 332 9.09 -33.11 -32.29
CA MET A 332 10.49 -32.88 -32.69
C MET A 332 11.40 -34.07 -32.38
N MET A 333 11.21 -34.76 -31.24
CA MET A 333 11.93 -35.99 -30.92
C MET A 333 11.56 -37.15 -31.85
N ALA A 334 10.27 -37.29 -32.21
CA ALA A 334 9.81 -38.31 -33.15
C ALA A 334 10.31 -38.03 -34.59
N ASP A 335 10.22 -36.80 -35.07
CA ASP A 335 10.71 -36.37 -36.38
C ASP A 335 12.23 -36.56 -36.49
N LYS A 336 12.98 -36.26 -35.41
CA LYS A 336 14.42 -36.54 -35.32
C LYS A 336 14.73 -38.05 -35.38
N ALA A 337 14.00 -38.87 -34.63
CA ALA A 337 14.16 -40.33 -34.66
C ALA A 337 13.83 -40.93 -36.04
N HIS A 338 12.84 -40.38 -36.75
CA HIS A 338 12.51 -40.78 -38.12
C HIS A 338 13.57 -40.35 -39.16
N HIS A 339 14.22 -39.20 -38.98
CA HIS A 339 15.31 -38.77 -39.86
C HIS A 339 16.65 -39.47 -39.59
N GLU A 340 16.98 -39.76 -38.33
CA GLU A 340 18.22 -40.48 -37.98
C GLU A 340 18.09 -42.00 -38.16
N GLY A 341 16.87 -42.56 -38.12
CA GLY A 341 16.60 -44.00 -38.26
C GLY A 341 16.67 -44.58 -39.67
N PHE A 342 16.86 -43.77 -40.73
CA PHE A 342 16.78 -44.24 -42.13
C PHE A 342 17.94 -43.79 -43.04
N SER A 343 19.17 -43.69 -42.51
CA SER A 343 20.39 -43.55 -43.35
C SER A 343 21.58 -44.39 -42.87
N GLY A 344 21.38 -45.71 -42.84
CA GLY A 344 22.50 -46.65 -42.75
C GLY A 344 23.22 -46.81 -44.10
N LYS A 345 24.15 -45.91 -44.46
CA LYS A 345 25.31 -46.20 -45.35
C LYS A 345 26.34 -45.05 -45.49
N ARG A 346 27.55 -45.32 -44.99
CA ARG A 346 28.89 -44.84 -45.42
C ARG A 346 29.05 -43.44 -46.06
N LEU A 347 29.79 -42.58 -45.36
CA LEU A 347 30.98 -41.78 -45.79
C LEU A 347 31.12 -40.61 -44.78
N GLY A 348 32.18 -40.41 -44.02
CA GLY A 348 33.50 -41.04 -44.01
C GLY A 348 34.61 -40.00 -44.12
N PHE A 349 34.92 -39.27 -43.03
CA PHE A 349 36.20 -38.59 -42.84
C PHE A 349 36.46 -38.37 -41.33
N PHE A 350 37.39 -39.13 -40.77
CA PHE A 350 38.02 -38.82 -39.48
C PHE A 350 39.09 -37.74 -39.69
N LYS A 351 39.12 -36.73 -38.83
CA LYS A 351 40.41 -36.23 -38.34
C LYS A 351 40.29 -35.70 -36.91
N GLU A 352 40.81 -36.51 -36.00
CA GLU A 352 41.02 -36.19 -34.60
C GLU A 352 42.38 -35.48 -34.43
N SER A 353 42.45 -34.45 -33.58
CA SER A 353 43.72 -33.98 -33.01
C SER A 353 43.48 -33.22 -31.71
N SER A 354 43.88 -33.84 -30.60
CA SER A 354 43.74 -33.38 -29.22
C SER A 354 44.88 -32.39 -28.83
N PRO A 355 44.91 -31.82 -27.60
CA PRO A 355 45.39 -30.45 -27.36
C PRO A 355 46.88 -30.31 -26.97
N LYS A 356 47.40 -29.07 -27.10
CA LYS A 356 48.51 -28.54 -26.28
C LYS A 356 48.35 -27.05 -25.99
N ALA A 357 48.69 -26.67 -24.76
CA ALA A 357 49.01 -25.31 -24.32
C ALA A 357 50.54 -25.23 -24.04
N PRO A 358 51.06 -24.16 -23.41
CA PRO A 358 51.09 -22.77 -23.87
C PRO A 358 52.55 -22.26 -23.97
N THR A 359 52.80 -21.08 -24.56
CA THR A 359 54.02 -20.30 -24.27
C THR A 359 53.82 -18.80 -24.54
N GLU A 360 54.41 -17.96 -23.67
CA GLU A 360 54.49 -16.49 -23.77
C GLU A 360 55.40 -16.06 -24.96
N VAL A 361 55.39 -14.83 -25.48
CA VAL A 361 56.01 -13.61 -24.90
C VAL A 361 55.71 -12.39 -25.81
N ARG A 362 55.58 -11.20 -25.18
CA ARG A 362 55.78 -9.78 -25.66
C ARG A 362 56.22 -9.58 -27.13
N THR A 363 55.76 -8.59 -27.91
CA THR A 363 55.43 -7.15 -27.65
C THR A 363 54.28 -6.68 -28.58
N SER A 364 53.81 -5.41 -28.74
CA SER A 364 54.06 -4.07 -28.15
C SER A 364 52.88 -3.10 -28.44
N TYR A 365 52.80 -1.96 -27.72
CA TYR A 365 52.01 -0.74 -28.06
C TYR A 365 52.76 0.14 -29.10
N PRO A 366 52.20 1.25 -29.68
CA PRO A 366 51.03 2.07 -29.30
C PRO A 366 49.98 2.29 -30.45
N GLY A 367 48.86 3.01 -30.30
CA GLY A 367 48.27 3.78 -29.18
C GLY A 367 47.02 4.58 -29.62
N SER A 368 46.70 5.67 -28.91
CA SER A 368 45.53 6.60 -29.04
C SER A 368 44.15 5.98 -28.67
N ASN A 369 43.44 6.45 -27.63
CA ASN A 369 42.81 7.76 -27.36
C ASN A 369 41.58 8.09 -28.21
N GLN A 370 40.38 7.91 -27.63
CA GLN A 370 39.43 9.02 -27.45
C GLN A 370 38.37 8.69 -26.40
N LYS A 371 38.22 9.58 -25.41
CA LYS A 371 36.97 9.77 -24.67
C LYS A 371 36.17 10.83 -25.42
N PHE A 372 34.85 10.70 -25.42
CA PHE A 372 33.95 11.86 -25.49
C PHE A 372 32.87 11.75 -24.41
N LEU A 373 32.36 12.92 -24.03
CA LEU A 373 31.36 13.17 -22.99
C LEU A 373 29.95 12.73 -23.43
#